data_AF-A0A350Y138-F1
#
_entry.id   AF-A0A350Y138-F1
#
_cell.length_a   1.000
_cell.length_b   1.000
_cell.length_c   1.000
_cell.angle_alpha   90.00
_cell.angle_beta   90.00
_cell.angle_gamma   90.00
#
_symmetry.space_group_name_H-M   'P 1'
#
loop_
_entity.id
_entity.type
_entity.pdbx_description
1 polymer ?
#
loop_
_entity_poly.entity_id
_entity_poly.type
_entity_poly.pdbx_seq_one_letter_code
_entity_poly.pdbx_strand_id
1 'polypeptide(L)' 'QDWAMTQCNLGIAYYDRLIGDKADNLEMAIASYKAALEVRTRKAFPQDWA' A
#
# COMPACT_ATOMS: atom_id res chain seq x y z
N GLN A 1 -10.53 7.31 4.20
CA GLN A 1 -9.32 7.90 3.57
C GLN A 1 -8.08 7.55 4.39
N ASP A 2 -8.09 7.84 5.69
CA ASP A 2 -6.96 7.59 6.59
C ASP A 2 -6.51 6.12 6.60
N TRP A 3 -7.45 5.18 6.59
CA TRP A 3 -7.13 3.75 6.51
C TRP A 3 -6.33 3.38 5.24
N ALA A 4 -6.65 3.95 4.08
CA ALA A 4 -5.91 3.68 2.84
C ALA A 4 -4.49 4.27 2.87
N MET A 5 -4.33 5.45 3.49
CA MET A 5 -2.99 6.01 3.73
C MET A 5 -2.18 5.15 4.70
N THR A 6 -2.81 4.65 5.76
CA THR A 6 -2.16 3.71 6.69
C THR A 6 -1.67 2.45 5.97
N GLN A 7 -2.48 1.89 5.06
CA GLN A 7 -2.07 0.74 4.25
C GLN A 7 -0.92 1.07 3.29
N CYS A 8 -0.93 2.25 2.65
CA CYS A 8 0.22 2.71 1.85
C CYS A 8 1.51 2.80 2.68
N ASN A 9 1.44 3.41 3.87
CA ASN A 9 2.60 3.56 4.75
C ASN A 9 3.12 2.20 5.25
N LEU A 10 2.21 1.26 5.52
CA LEU A 10 2.57 -0.11 5.86
C LEU A 10 3.28 -0.82 4.69
N GLY A 11 2.82 -0.59 3.47
CA GLY A 11 3.48 -1.09 2.27
C GLY A 11 4.92 -0.59 2.11
N ILE A 12 5.14 0.70 2.36
CA ILE A 12 6.48 1.33 2.38
C ILE A 12 7.34 0.70 3.47
N ALA A 13 6.81 0.56 4.69
CA ALA A 13 7.54 -0.01 5.81
C ALA A 13 7.99 -1.45 5.56
N TYR A 14 7.16 -2.27 4.89
CA TYR A 14 7.56 -3.62 4.49
C TYR A 14 8.59 -3.62 3.35
N TYR A 15 8.46 -2.70 2.38
CA TYR A 15 9.42 -2.56 1.30
C TYR A 15 10.83 -2.18 1.81
N ASP A 16 10.91 -1.25 2.76
CA ASP A 16 12.17 -0.76 3.34
C ASP A 16 12.74 -1.69 4.43
N ARG A 17 12.01 -2.75 4.79
CA ARG A 17 12.39 -3.62 5.89
C ARG A 17 13.63 -4.44 5.55
N LEU A 18 14.73 -4.14 6.25
CA LEU A 18 16.02 -4.82 6.11
C LEU A 18 16.06 -6.21 6.78
N ILE A 19 15.14 -6.50 7.69
CA ILE A 19 15.12 -7.73 8.49
C ILE A 19 14.01 -8.67 7.99
N GLY A 20 14.35 -9.93 7.72
CA GLY A 20 13.44 -10.95 7.22
C GLY A 20 13.77 -11.37 5.79
N ASP A 21 12.97 -12.29 5.24
CA ASP A 21 13.12 -12.66 3.84
C ASP A 21 12.62 -11.53 2.93
N LYS A 22 13.39 -11.22 1.89
CA LYS A 22 13.07 -10.12 0.98
C LYS A 22 11.79 -10.40 0.18
N ALA A 23 11.54 -11.65 -0.21
CA ALA A 23 10.34 -12.02 -0.94
C ALA A 23 9.10 -11.85 -0.06
N ASP A 24 9.14 -12.33 1.18
CA ASP A 24 8.03 -12.17 2.13
C ASP A 24 7.72 -10.68 2.39
N ASN A 25 8.76 -9.88 2.61
CA ASN A 25 8.62 -8.42 2.80
C ASN A 25 7.97 -7.75 1.57
N LEU A 26 8.34 -8.16 0.35
CA LEU A 26 7.73 -7.65 -0.88
C LEU A 26 6.27 -8.09 -1.02
N GLU A 27 5.93 -9.34 -0.67
CA GLU A 27 4.54 -9.82 -0.70
C GLU A 27 3.66 -9.03 0.27
N MET A 28 4.16 -8.76 1.49
CA MET A 28 3.45 -7.95 2.48
C MET A 28 3.27 -6.50 2.02
N ALA A 29 4.29 -5.94 1.34
CA ALA A 29 4.20 -4.60 0.76
C ALA A 29 3.11 -4.54 -0.33
N ILE A 30 3.13 -5.50 -1.27
CA ILE A 30 2.14 -5.63 -2.34
C ILE A 30 0.73 -5.78 -1.78
N ALA A 31 0.54 -6.62 -0.76
CA ALA A 31 -0.76 -6.81 -0.13
C ALA A 31 -1.29 -5.51 0.48
N SER A 32 -0.43 -4.75 1.16
CA SER A 32 -0.79 -3.47 1.78
C SER A 32 -1.18 -2.43 0.71
N TYR A 33 -0.43 -2.34 -0.38
CA TYR A 33 -0.79 -1.44 -1.49
C TYR A 33 -2.09 -1.85 -2.18
N LYS A 34 -2.34 -3.15 -2.39
CA LYS A 34 -3.61 -3.64 -2.95
C LYS A 34 -4.79 -3.25 -2.06
N ALA A 35 -4.67 -3.41 -0.76
CA ALA A 35 -5.70 -3.00 0.20
C ALA A 35 -5.99 -1.48 0.12
N ALA A 36 -4.95 -0.64 0.00
CA ALA A 36 -5.13 0.80 -0.19
C ALA A 36 -5.88 1.14 -1.49
N LEU A 37 -5.61 0.41 -2.57
CA LEU A 37 -6.21 0.62 -3.90
C LEU A 37 -7.70 0.23 -3.96
N GLU A 38 -8.17 -0.69 -3.12
CA GLU A 38 -9.60 -0.99 -3.00
C GLU A 38 -10.43 0.23 -2.59
N VAL A 39 -9.82 1.13 -1.80
CA VAL A 39 -10.44 2.38 -1.36
C VAL A 39 -10.09 3.52 -2.31
N ARG A 40 -8.84 3.60 -2.81
CA ARG A 40 -8.37 4.64 -3.75
C ARG A 40 -8.75 4.35 -5.20
N THR A 41 -10.03 4.15 -5.45
CA THR A 41 -10.54 3.99 -6.81
C THR A 41 -10.61 5.34 -7.53
N ARG A 42 -10.50 5.32 -8.87
CA ARG A 42 -10.66 6.51 -9.72
C ARG A 42 -11.98 7.25 -9.50
N LYS A 43 -13.04 6.53 -9.11
CA LYS A 43 -14.34 7.11 -8.76
C LYS A 43 -14.33 7.83 -7.41
N ALA A 44 -13.61 7.28 -6.43
CA ALA A 44 -13.52 7.85 -5.09
C ALA A 44 -12.52 9.00 -5.00
N PHE A 45 -11.47 8.97 -5.84
CA PHE A 45 -10.41 9.98 -5.86
C PHE A 45 -10.09 10.41 -7.30
N PRO A 46 -11.02 11.02 -8.04
CA PRO A 46 -10.79 11.44 -9.42
C PRO A 46 -9.63 12.45 -9.56
N GLN A 47 -9.35 13.24 -8.51
CA GLN A 47 -8.22 14.16 -8.44
C GLN A 47 -6.85 13.48 -8.42
N ASP A 48 -6.78 12.22 -7.95
CA ASP A 48 -5.54 11.45 -7.92
C ASP A 48 -5.26 10.77 -9.30
N TRP A 49 -6.14 10.95 -10.30
CA TRP A 49 -6.15 10.25 -11.60
C TRP A 49 -6.25 11.18 -12.82
N ALA A 50 -6.05 12.49 -12.63
CA ALA A 50 -6.12 13.52 -13.66
C ALA A 50 -4.76 13.81 -14.31
#